data_AF-A0A315B3X3-F1
#
_entry.id   AF-A0A315B3X3-F1
#
_cell.length_a   1.000
_cell.length_b   1.000
_cell.length_c   1.000
_cell.angle_alpha   90.00
_cell.angle_beta   90.00
_cell.angle_gamma   90.00
#
_symmetry.space_group_name_H-M   'P 1'
#
loop_
_entity.id
_entity.type
_entity.pdbx_description
1 polymer ?
#
loop_
_entity_poly.entity_id
_entity_poly.type
_entity_poly.pdbx_seq_one_letter_code
_entity_poly.pdbx_strand_id
1 'polypeptide(L)'
;MLEADVTAQKTNLSKLISDYSSSLIERGFHRGNLRTLKPFQSTCLQHTDRIILGMVLTGNLEIQTASGTYRFQLEEEFLLPANLHFQVFAGLNGATIFLGKQKK
;
A
#
# COMPACT_ATOMS: atom_id res chain seq x y z
N MET A 1 4.32 -29.89 12.37
CA MET A 1 5.28 -29.43 11.34
C MET A 1 4.74 -28.18 10.61
N LEU A 2 4.27 -27.17 11.36
CA LEU A 2 3.53 -26.00 10.80
C LEU A 2 4.15 -24.63 11.17
N GLU A 3 5.20 -24.58 12.00
CA GLU A 3 5.70 -23.31 12.54
C GLU A 3 6.85 -22.67 11.71
N ALA A 4 7.52 -23.45 10.87
CA ALA A 4 8.64 -22.95 10.07
C ALA A 4 8.17 -22.03 8.91
N ASP A 5 7.03 -22.34 8.29
CA ASP A 5 6.53 -21.64 7.09
C ASP A 5 5.99 -20.23 7.41
N VAL A 6 5.27 -20.11 8.53
CA VAL A 6 4.70 -18.84 9.02
C VAL A 6 5.83 -17.87 9.44
N THR A 7 6.90 -18.39 10.02
CA THR A 7 8.03 -17.57 10.48
C THR A 7 8.88 -17.07 9.30
N ALA A 8 9.05 -17.87 8.25
CA ALA A 8 9.74 -17.49 7.02
C ALA A 8 8.99 -16.40 6.25
N GLN A 9 7.66 -16.53 6.08
CA GLN A 9 6.83 -15.51 5.44
C GLN A 9 6.84 -14.19 6.21
N LYS A 10 6.76 -14.24 7.55
CA LYS A 10 6.84 -13.05 8.42
C LYS A 10 8.20 -12.34 8.33
N THR A 11 9.29 -13.11 8.19
CA THR A 11 10.65 -12.57 8.03
C THR A 11 10.81 -11.89 6.67
N ASN A 12 10.27 -12.49 5.60
CA ASN A 12 10.33 -11.94 4.26
C ASN A 12 9.57 -10.61 4.16
N LEU A 13 8.34 -10.55 4.70
CA LEU A 13 7.52 -9.34 4.66
C LEU A 13 8.12 -8.19 5.49
N SER A 14 8.76 -8.51 6.62
CA SER A 14 9.44 -7.51 7.45
C SER A 14 10.66 -6.90 6.72
N LYS A 15 11.41 -7.74 6.01
CA LYS A 15 12.53 -7.28 5.17
C LYS A 15 12.03 -6.44 4.00
N LEU A 16 10.98 -6.88 3.30
CA LEU A 16 10.36 -6.13 2.20
C LEU A 16 9.91 -4.73 2.66
N ILE A 17 9.23 -4.63 3.80
CA ILE A 17 8.82 -3.33 4.38
C ILE A 17 10.04 -2.46 4.68
N SER A 18 11.10 -3.03 5.25
CA SER A 18 12.32 -2.29 5.59
C SER A 18 13.03 -1.75 4.36
N ASP A 19 13.22 -2.61 3.35
CA ASP A 19 13.87 -2.26 2.09
C ASP A 19 13.06 -1.19 1.34
N TYR A 20 11.74 -1.38 1.26
CA TYR A 20 10.85 -0.43 0.62
C TYR A 20 10.76 0.90 1.39
N SER A 21 10.74 0.86 2.73
CA SER A 21 10.79 2.09 3.54
C SER A 21 12.08 2.88 3.33
N SER A 22 13.22 2.19 3.14
CA SER A 22 14.49 2.85 2.82
C SER A 22 14.43 3.49 1.43
N SER A 23 13.92 2.76 0.44
CA SER A 23 13.73 3.28 -0.92
C SER A 23 12.80 4.51 -0.96
N LEU A 24 11.71 4.52 -0.18
CA LEU A 24 10.83 5.68 -0.05
C LEU A 24 11.59 6.92 0.45
N ILE A 25 12.44 6.75 1.47
CA ILE A 25 13.22 7.86 2.04
C ILE A 25 14.20 8.42 1.03
N GLU A 26 14.92 7.56 0.30
CA GLU A 26 15.85 7.92 -0.77
C GLU A 26 15.14 8.67 -1.92
N ARG A 27 13.91 8.26 -2.25
CA ARG A 27 13.06 8.91 -3.26
C ARG A 27 12.38 10.20 -2.77
N GLY A 28 12.69 10.69 -1.57
CA GLY A 28 12.16 11.95 -1.04
C GLY A 28 10.79 11.83 -0.37
N PHE A 29 10.35 10.63 0.01
CA PHE A 29 9.12 10.40 0.77
C PHE A 29 9.41 10.33 2.28
N HIS A 30 8.39 10.60 3.08
CA HIS A 30 8.41 10.31 4.51
C HIS A 30 8.49 8.79 4.75
N ARG A 31 8.93 8.40 5.95
CA ARG A 31 8.86 7.01 6.39
C ARG A 31 7.42 6.50 6.21
N GLY A 32 7.29 5.38 5.51
CA GLY A 32 5.99 4.85 5.17
C GLY A 32 5.21 4.37 6.40
N ASN A 33 3.90 4.20 6.22
CA ASN A 33 2.99 3.68 7.22
C ASN A 33 2.27 2.45 6.67
N LEU A 34 2.09 1.46 7.55
CA LEU A 34 1.28 0.28 7.25
C LEU A 34 -0.20 0.64 7.37
N ARG A 35 -1.02 0.19 6.43
CA ARG A 35 -2.47 0.20 6.53
C ARG A 35 -3.05 -1.14 6.12
N THR A 36 -4.04 -1.60 6.87
CA THR A 36 -4.75 -2.85 6.59
C THR A 36 -6.22 -2.54 6.40
N LEU A 37 -6.79 -3.07 5.32
CA LEU A 37 -8.20 -3.07 5.02
C LEU A 37 -8.74 -4.50 5.16
N LYS A 38 -9.88 -4.64 5.84
CA LYS A 38 -10.58 -5.92 5.95
C LYS A 38 -11.13 -6.35 4.58
N PRO A 39 -11.47 -7.65 4.41
CA PRO A 39 -12.23 -8.13 3.26
C PRO A 39 -13.39 -7.21 2.88
N PHE A 40 -13.47 -6.85 1.59
CA PHE A 40 -14.51 -5.97 1.02
C PHE A 40 -14.59 -4.56 1.61
N GLN A 41 -13.64 -4.17 2.45
CA GLN A 41 -13.66 -2.85 3.05
C GLN A 41 -13.22 -1.81 2.02
N SER A 42 -13.91 -0.66 2.05
CA SER A 42 -13.48 0.55 1.37
C SER A 42 -13.15 1.66 2.36
N THR A 43 -12.32 2.60 1.93
CA THR A 43 -12.17 3.88 2.61
C THR A 43 -13.29 4.84 2.20
N CYS A 44 -13.60 5.82 3.04
CA CYS A 44 -14.31 7.02 2.57
C CYS A 44 -13.48 7.73 1.48
N LEU A 45 -14.10 8.63 0.72
CA LEU A 45 -13.39 9.51 -0.22
C LEU A 45 -12.25 10.24 0.49
N GLN A 46 -11.03 10.00 0.02
CA GLN A 46 -9.82 10.63 0.51
C GLN A 46 -9.36 11.71 -0.46
N HIS A 47 -8.63 12.70 0.06
CA HIS A 47 -7.90 13.68 -0.71
C HIS A 47 -6.43 13.65 -0.29
N THR A 48 -5.52 13.76 -1.26
CA THR A 48 -4.10 13.95 -0.98
C THR A 48 -3.60 15.24 -1.62
N ASP A 49 -2.94 16.08 -0.85
CA ASP A 49 -2.24 17.30 -1.27
C ASP A 49 -0.84 17.02 -1.83
N ARG A 50 -0.34 15.80 -1.63
CA ARG A 50 1.02 15.38 -2.02
C ARG A 50 1.02 14.05 -2.75
N ILE A 51 2.12 13.77 -3.44
CA ILE A 51 2.32 12.45 -4.06
C ILE A 51 2.35 11.39 -2.96
N ILE A 52 1.62 10.30 -3.17
CA ILE A 52 1.68 9.09 -2.35
C ILE A 52 2.33 8.00 -3.19
N LEU A 53 3.31 7.30 -2.62
CA LEU A 53 3.87 6.09 -3.20
C LEU A 53 3.59 4.94 -2.24
N GLY A 54 3.06 3.83 -2.75
CA GLY A 54 2.69 2.69 -1.93
C GLY A 54 2.89 1.36 -2.63
N MET A 55 2.92 0.30 -1.84
CA MET A 55 3.06 -1.09 -2.30
C MET A 55 2.03 -1.96 -1.62
N VAL A 56 1.47 -2.90 -2.36
CA VAL A 56 0.57 -3.93 -1.81
C VAL A 56 1.42 -5.06 -1.23
N LEU A 57 1.26 -5.32 0.07
CA LEU A 57 2.01 -6.35 0.79
C LEU A 57 1.24 -7.66 0.92
N THR A 58 -0.09 -7.61 0.89
CA THR A 58 -0.96 -8.79 0.93
C THR A 58 -2.28 -8.48 0.24
N GLY A 59 -2.89 -9.50 -0.36
CA GLY A 59 -4.22 -9.38 -0.98
C GLY A 59 -4.20 -8.56 -2.26
N ASN A 60 -5.34 -7.96 -2.58
CA ASN A 60 -5.51 -7.16 -3.79
C ASN A 60 -6.21 -5.83 -3.48
N LEU A 61 -5.79 -4.79 -4.17
CA LEU A 61 -6.21 -3.41 -3.95
C LEU A 61 -6.85 -2.86 -5.23
N GLU A 62 -7.95 -2.16 -5.08
CA GLU A 62 -8.52 -1.34 -6.15
C GLU A 62 -8.52 0.13 -5.69
N ILE A 63 -7.96 1.02 -6.51
CA ILE A 63 -7.96 2.45 -6.28
C ILE A 63 -8.84 3.11 -7.32
N GLN A 64 -9.93 3.71 -6.86
CA GLN A 64 -10.83 4.49 -7.70
C GLN A 64 -10.49 5.97 -7.62
N THR A 65 -10.44 6.61 -8.77
CA THR A 65 -10.18 8.04 -8.95
C THR A 65 -11.19 8.60 -9.94
N ALA A 66 -11.20 9.92 -10.13
CA ALA A 66 -11.98 10.54 -11.21
C ALA A 66 -11.58 10.05 -12.61
N SER A 67 -10.30 9.66 -12.79
CA SER A 67 -9.76 9.18 -14.06
C SER A 67 -10.11 7.72 -14.36
N GLY A 68 -10.60 6.98 -13.36
CA GLY A 68 -10.95 5.57 -13.49
C GLY A 68 -10.48 4.73 -12.31
N THR A 69 -10.50 3.43 -12.54
CA THR A 69 -10.25 2.40 -11.53
C THR A 69 -8.98 1.63 -11.87
N TYR A 70 -8.06 1.59 -10.92
CA TYR A 70 -6.76 0.91 -11.04
C TYR A 70 -6.70 -0.26 -10.06
N ARG A 71 -6.17 -1.41 -10.50
CA ARG A 71 -6.09 -2.63 -9.70
C ARG A 71 -4.64 -3.00 -9.49
N PHE A 72 -4.29 -3.35 -8.26
CA PHE A 72 -2.96 -3.73 -7.84
C PHE A 72 -3.00 -5.06 -7.07
N GLN A 73 -2.02 -5.91 -7.33
CA GLN A 73 -1.80 -7.21 -6.72
C GLN A 73 -0.59 -7.15 -5.77
N LEU A 74 -0.32 -8.27 -5.11
CA LEU A 74 0.84 -8.45 -4.24
C LEU A 74 2.14 -7.96 -4.90
N GLU A 75 2.93 -7.20 -4.13
CA GLU A 75 4.22 -6.61 -4.50
C GLU A 75 4.17 -5.55 -5.61
N GLU A 76 2.99 -5.19 -6.12
CA GLU A 76 2.85 -4.09 -7.06
C GLU A 76 2.91 -2.73 -6.35
N GLU A 77 3.67 -1.81 -6.96
CA GLU A 77 3.80 -0.42 -6.55
C GLU A 77 2.71 0.43 -7.22
N PHE A 78 2.16 1.40 -6.48
CA PHE A 78 1.23 2.38 -6.99
C PHE A 78 1.67 3.80 -6.62
N LEU A 79 1.41 4.73 -7.53
CA LEU A 79 1.66 6.16 -7.35
C LEU A 79 0.35 6.93 -7.47
N LEU A 80 0.03 7.72 -6.44
CA LEU A 80 -1.06 8.68 -6.49
C LEU A 80 -0.48 10.09 -6.61
N PRO A 81 -0.79 10.84 -7.68
CA PRO A 81 -0.33 12.21 -7.83
C PRO A 81 -0.94 13.12 -6.76
N ALA A 82 -0.31 14.29 -6.58
CA ALA A 82 -0.83 15.34 -5.69
C ALA A 82 -2.17 15.90 -6.20
N ASN A 83 -2.96 16.44 -5.27
CA ASN A 83 -4.27 17.06 -5.49
C ASN A 83 -5.30 16.12 -6.13
N LEU A 84 -5.28 14.85 -5.70
CA LEU A 84 -6.17 13.81 -6.20
C LEU A 84 -7.18 13.38 -5.14
N HIS A 85 -8.43 13.23 -5.55
CA HIS A 85 -9.45 12.53 -4.79
C HIS A 85 -9.49 11.05 -5.18
N PHE A 86 -9.50 10.17 -4.19
CA PHE A 86 -9.47 8.73 -4.43
C PHE A 86 -10.20 7.94 -3.34
N GLN A 87 -10.63 6.73 -3.68
CA GLN A 87 -11.14 5.73 -2.74
C GLN A 87 -10.34 4.44 -2.93
N VAL A 88 -10.11 3.74 -1.84
CA VAL A 88 -9.38 2.48 -1.83
C VAL A 88 -10.32 1.37 -1.41
N PHE A 89 -10.35 0.29 -2.18
CA PHE A 89 -11.17 -0.89 -1.95
C PHE A 89 -10.26 -2.10 -1.81
N ALA A 90 -10.54 -2.93 -0.82
CA ALA A 90 -9.89 -4.22 -0.66
C ALA A 90 -10.75 -5.34 -1.26
N GLY A 91 -10.10 -6.32 -1.87
CA GLY A 91 -10.77 -7.49 -2.41
C GLY A 91 -11.31 -8.47 -1.36
N LEU A 92 -11.63 -9.66 -1.84
CA LEU A 92 -12.17 -10.78 -1.05
C LEU A 92 -11.30 -11.14 0.16
N ASN A 93 -9.97 -11.04 0.01
CA ASN A 93 -9.03 -11.43 1.07
C ASN A 93 -8.57 -10.26 1.94
N GLY A 94 -9.16 -9.07 1.77
CA GLY A 94 -8.64 -7.83 2.35
C GLY A 94 -7.36 -7.38 1.64
N ALA A 95 -6.71 -6.35 2.19
CA ALA A 95 -5.44 -5.86 1.68
C ALA A 95 -4.60 -5.24 2.78
N THR A 96 -3.28 -5.47 2.74
CA THR A 96 -2.31 -4.72 3.53
C THR A 96 -1.42 -3.96 2.57
N ILE A 97 -1.26 -2.67 2.84
CA ILE A 97 -0.47 -1.75 2.03
C ILE A 97 0.54 -1.03 2.90
N PHE A 98 1.68 -0.70 2.32
CA PHE A 98 2.67 0.19 2.93
C PHE A 98 2.87 1.39 2.03
N LEU A 99 2.69 2.59 2.57
CA LEU A 99 2.70 3.82 1.78
C LEU A 99 3.44 4.97 2.46
N GLY A 100 4.17 5.74 1.68
CA GLY A 100 4.82 6.98 2.07
C GLY A 100 4.17 8.18 1.36
N LYS A 101 4.13 9.32 2.04
CA LYS A 101 3.76 10.61 1.44
C LYS A 101 5.01 11.40 1.12
N GLN A 102 5.02 12.14 0.01
CA GLN A 102 6.15 12.98 -0.38
C GLN A 102 6.47 14.02 0.71
N LYS A 103 7.76 14.28 0.94
CA LYS A 103 8.20 15.38 1.80
C LYS A 103 7.77 16.72 1.19
N LYS A 104 7.53 17.70 2.07
CA LYS A 104 7.29 19.09 1.68
C LYS A 104 8.57 19.73 1.15
#